data_AF-A0A542B7Q2-F1
#
_entry.id   AF-A0A542B7Q2-F1
#
_cell.length_a   1.000
_cell.length_b   1.000
_cell.length_c   1.000
_cell.angle_alpha   90.00
_cell.angle_beta   90.00
_cell.angle_gamma   90.00
#
_symmetry.space_group_name_H-M   'P 1'
#
loop_
_entity.id
_entity.type
_entity.pdbx_description
1 polymer ?
#
loop_
_entity_poly.entity_id
_entity_poly.type
_entity_poly.pdbx_seq_one_letter_code
_entity_poly.pdbx_strand_id
1 'polypeptide(L)'
;MGRSSVFAICACILWGGLAEGAQLTTRQARACVAWDRELARMLERSELFGLNTAELRDGIRVEAFKLRERCARDISMASLNRYVMLTKLLYDDEADEVESFSKNQVHGD
;
A
#
# COMPACT_ATOMS: atom_id res chain seq x y z
N MET A 1 52.03 -32.38 4.70
CA MET A 1 50.59 -32.66 4.58
C MET A 1 49.87 -31.54 5.32
N GLY A 2 48.98 -30.72 4.77
CA GLY A 2 48.08 -30.85 3.63
C GLY A 2 46.80 -30.12 4.09
N ARG A 3 46.70 -28.83 3.76
CA ARG A 3 45.56 -27.96 4.10
C ARG A 3 44.30 -28.52 3.45
N SER A 4 43.20 -28.72 4.19
CA SER A 4 41.82 -28.55 3.70
C SER A 4 40.80 -29.04 4.73
N SER A 5 40.05 -28.11 5.31
CA SER A 5 38.68 -28.35 5.81
C SER A 5 38.00 -26.98 5.98
N VAL A 6 37.83 -26.27 4.87
CA VAL A 6 36.99 -25.05 4.82
C VAL A 6 36.10 -25.12 3.58
N PHE A 7 35.27 -26.16 3.47
CA PHE A 7 34.23 -26.23 2.44
C PHE A 7 33.04 -27.06 2.93
N ALA A 8 32.39 -26.61 4.01
CA ALA A 8 31.10 -27.16 4.44
C ALA A 8 30.13 -26.09 4.96
N ILE A 9 30.33 -24.82 4.56
CA ILE A 9 29.44 -23.70 4.91
C ILE A 9 29.17 -22.92 3.63
N CYS A 10 28.43 -23.51 2.70
CA CYS A 10 27.98 -22.77 1.51
C CYS A 10 26.56 -23.13 1.06
N ALA A 11 25.97 -24.24 1.54
CA ALA A 11 24.64 -24.65 1.12
C ALA A 11 23.50 -23.94 1.88
N CYS A 12 23.68 -23.54 3.14
CA CYS A 12 22.60 -22.95 3.94
C CYS A 12 22.36 -21.45 3.67
N ILE A 13 23.37 -20.72 3.18
CA ILE A 13 23.27 -19.27 2.93
C ILE A 13 22.46 -19.00 1.64
N LEU A 14 22.54 -19.90 0.65
CA LEU A 14 21.79 -19.78 -0.60
C LEU A 14 20.30 -20.14 -0.47
N TRP A 15 19.93 -20.99 0.50
CA TRP A 15 18.53 -21.40 0.70
C TRP A 15 17.70 -20.36 1.46
N GLY A 16 18.33 -19.64 2.41
CA GLY A 16 17.65 -18.58 3.18
C GLY A 16 17.20 -17.40 2.31
N GLY A 17 18.07 -16.91 1.42
CA GLY A 17 17.77 -15.76 0.56
C GLY A 17 16.65 -16.03 -0.48
N LEU A 18 16.54 -17.26 -0.97
CA LEU A 18 15.49 -17.63 -1.94
C LEU A 18 14.11 -17.66 -1.27
N ALA A 19 14.04 -18.15 -0.03
CA ALA A 19 12.80 -18.22 0.75
C ALA A 19 12.31 -16.82 1.17
N GLU A 20 13.22 -15.93 1.59
CA GLU A 20 12.90 -14.54 1.93
C GLU A 20 12.37 -13.77 0.71
N GLY A 21 13.00 -13.92 -0.46
CA GLY A 21 12.54 -13.32 -1.71
C GLY A 21 11.14 -13.80 -2.13
N ALA A 22 10.88 -15.11 -2.06
CA ALA A 22 9.58 -15.69 -2.38
C ALA A 22 8.46 -15.26 -1.40
N GLN A 23 8.79 -15.09 -0.12
CA GLN A 23 7.85 -14.57 0.88
C GLN A 23 7.55 -13.08 0.67
N LEU A 24 8.56 -12.27 0.31
CA LEU A 24 8.39 -10.85 0.02
C LEU A 24 7.46 -10.63 -1.19
N THR A 25 7.70 -11.36 -2.29
CA THR A 25 6.87 -11.27 -3.50
C THR A 25 5.43 -11.72 -3.23
N THR A 26 5.25 -12.77 -2.42
CA THR A 26 3.91 -13.23 -2.01
C THR A 26 3.18 -12.16 -1.19
N ARG A 27 3.87 -11.46 -0.27
CA ARG A 27 3.27 -10.37 0.52
C ARG A 27 2.90 -9.19 -0.37
N GLN A 28 3.78 -8.80 -1.29
CA GLN A 28 3.51 -7.69 -2.20
C GLN A 28 2.36 -8.01 -3.17
N ALA A 29 2.27 -9.24 -3.68
CA ALA A 29 1.15 -9.68 -4.51
C ALA A 29 -0.19 -9.59 -3.76
N ARG A 30 -0.24 -10.05 -2.50
CA ARG A 30 -1.43 -9.89 -1.65
C ARG A 30 -1.75 -8.42 -1.41
N ALA A 31 -0.75 -7.59 -1.17
CA ALA A 31 -0.93 -6.16 -0.97
C ALA A 31 -1.49 -5.48 -2.22
N CYS A 32 -1.00 -5.81 -3.41
CA CYS A 32 -1.54 -5.31 -4.69
C CYS A 32 -3.04 -5.60 -4.82
N VAL A 33 -3.46 -6.85 -4.57
CA VAL A 33 -4.88 -7.25 -4.65
C VAL A 33 -5.73 -6.54 -3.59
N ALA A 34 -5.21 -6.40 -2.37
CA ALA A 34 -5.91 -5.70 -1.30
C ALA A 34 -6.11 -4.22 -1.62
N TRP A 35 -5.06 -3.54 -2.11
CA TRP A 35 -5.11 -2.14 -2.49
C TRP A 35 -6.02 -1.88 -3.70
N ASP A 36 -5.99 -2.75 -4.71
CA ASP A 36 -6.88 -2.64 -5.88
C ASP A 36 -8.36 -2.73 -5.46
N ARG A 37 -8.69 -3.66 -4.56
CA ARG A 37 -10.05 -3.77 -3.99
C ARG A 37 -10.43 -2.56 -3.14
N GLU A 38 -9.50 -2.04 -2.35
CA GLU A 38 -9.73 -0.85 -1.53
C GLU A 38 -10.04 0.36 -2.39
N LEU A 39 -9.18 0.62 -3.39
CA LEU A 39 -9.33 1.74 -4.29
C LEU A 39 -10.66 1.67 -5.07
N ALA A 40 -11.05 0.48 -5.53
CA ALA A 40 -12.34 0.27 -6.19
C ALA A 40 -13.53 0.63 -5.28
N ARG A 41 -13.50 0.19 -4.01
CA ARG A 41 -14.55 0.52 -3.03
C ARG A 41 -14.61 2.02 -2.74
N MET A 42 -13.46 2.68 -2.65
CA MET A 42 -13.40 4.12 -2.44
C MET A 42 -13.94 4.90 -3.64
N LEU A 43 -13.63 4.47 -4.86
CA LEU A 43 -14.19 5.08 -6.07
C LEU A 43 -15.71 4.92 -6.16
N GLU A 44 -16.23 3.73 -5.82
CA GLU A 44 -17.67 3.48 -5.74
C GLU A 44 -18.34 4.38 -4.70
N ARG A 45 -17.74 4.52 -3.51
CA ARG A 45 -18.22 5.44 -2.48
C ARG A 45 -18.19 6.89 -2.97
N SER A 46 -17.09 7.31 -3.59
CA SER A 46 -16.92 8.66 -4.13
C SER A 46 -17.97 8.99 -5.19
N GLU A 47 -18.34 8.01 -6.02
CA GLU A 47 -19.40 8.14 -7.01
C GLU A 47 -20.79 8.19 -6.38
N LEU A 48 -21.07 7.31 -5.40
CA LEU A 48 -22.37 7.23 -4.74
C LEU A 48 -22.70 8.51 -3.96
N PHE A 49 -21.72 9.10 -3.29
CA PHE A 49 -21.92 10.29 -2.44
C PHE A 49 -21.43 11.59 -3.10
N GLY A 50 -20.92 11.53 -4.33
CA GLY A 50 -20.39 12.70 -5.03
C GLY A 50 -19.20 13.36 -4.33
N LEU A 51 -18.35 12.59 -3.65
CA LEU A 51 -17.25 13.12 -2.82
C LEU A 51 -16.16 13.80 -3.64
N ASN A 52 -15.86 13.27 -4.82
CA ASN A 52 -14.87 13.85 -5.72
C ASN A 52 -15.47 14.14 -7.10
N THR A 53 -14.78 14.92 -7.92
CA THR A 53 -15.22 15.19 -9.30
C THR A 53 -15.18 13.93 -10.16
N ALA A 54 -16.04 13.87 -11.18
CA ALA A 54 -16.03 12.76 -12.14
C ALA A 54 -14.68 12.63 -12.85
N GLU A 55 -14.08 13.77 -13.23
CA GLU A 55 -12.76 13.82 -13.87
C GLU A 55 -11.66 13.21 -12.99
N LEU A 56 -11.67 13.50 -11.68
CA LEU A 56 -10.71 12.91 -10.75
C LEU A 56 -10.91 11.38 -10.66
N ARG A 57 -12.16 10.92 -10.50
CA ARG A 57 -12.47 9.49 -10.43
C ARG A 57 -12.03 8.75 -11.69
N ASP A 58 -12.27 9.33 -12.86
CA ASP A 58 -11.90 8.72 -14.14
C ASP A 58 -10.38 8.66 -14.32
N GLY A 59 -9.67 9.73 -13.95
CA GLY A 59 -8.20 9.72 -13.91
C GLY A 59 -7.65 8.62 -12.99
N ILE A 60 -8.23 8.45 -11.81
CA ILE A 60 -7.84 7.41 -10.86
C ILE A 60 -8.16 6.00 -11.40
N ARG A 61 -9.31 5.80 -12.05
CA ARG A 61 -9.69 4.52 -12.68
C ARG A 61 -8.68 4.11 -13.76
N VAL A 62 -8.25 5.06 -14.59
CA VAL A 62 -7.23 4.81 -15.62
C VAL A 62 -5.90 4.40 -14.99
N GLU A 63 -5.49 5.07 -13.92
CA GLU A 63 -4.24 4.72 -13.21
C GLU A 63 -4.34 3.39 -12.47
N ALA A 64 -5.48 3.09 -11.84
CA ALA A 64 -5.75 1.81 -11.20
C ALA A 64 -5.66 0.64 -12.20
N PHE A 65 -6.21 0.81 -13.41
CA PHE A 65 -6.11 -0.19 -14.47
C PHE A 65 -4.64 -0.51 -14.81
N LYS A 66 -3.81 0.53 -15.01
CA LYS A 66 -2.37 0.35 -15.28
C LYS A 66 -1.62 -0.30 -14.12
N LEU A 67 -2.03 -0.05 -12.88
CA LEU A 67 -1.42 -0.66 -11.70
C LEU A 67 -1.81 -2.12 -11.55
N ARG A 68 -3.04 -2.50 -11.88
CA ARG A 68 -3.48 -3.90 -11.88
C ARG A 68 -2.66 -4.74 -12.84
N GLU A 69 -2.42 -4.22 -14.06
CA GLU A 69 -1.54 -4.89 -15.03
C GLU A 69 -0.10 -5.01 -14.53
N ARG A 70 0.45 -3.94 -13.93
CA ARG A 70 1.80 -3.96 -13.35
C ARG A 70 1.93 -4.97 -12.21
N CYS A 71 0.94 -5.03 -11.31
CA CYS A 71 0.93 -6.01 -10.24
C CYS A 71 0.78 -7.46 -10.72
N ALA A 72 0.33 -7.71 -11.95
CA ALA A 72 0.28 -9.05 -12.51
C ALA A 72 1.61 -9.47 -13.16
N ARG A 73 2.41 -8.52 -13.65
CA ARG A 73 3.63 -8.79 -14.44
C ARG A 73 4.93 -8.55 -13.68
N ASP A 74 5.02 -7.44 -12.94
CA ASP A 74 6.25 -6.98 -12.31
C ASP A 74 5.91 -6.16 -11.04
N ILE A 75 5.73 -6.88 -9.94
CA ILE A 75 5.39 -6.29 -8.65
C ILE A 75 6.61 -5.59 -8.06
N SER A 76 6.49 -4.29 -7.85
CA SER A 76 7.49 -3.47 -7.19
C SER A 76 6.88 -2.62 -6.07
N MET A 77 7.73 -2.12 -5.18
CA MET A 77 7.31 -1.15 -4.17
C MET A 77 6.76 0.14 -4.78
N ALA A 78 7.21 0.53 -5.98
CA ALA A 78 6.69 1.68 -6.69
C ALA A 78 5.21 1.49 -7.08
N SER A 79 4.83 0.30 -7.55
CA SER A 79 3.44 -0.04 -7.85
C SER A 79 2.56 0.03 -6.60
N LEU A 80 3.05 -0.50 -5.46
CA LEU A 80 2.33 -0.44 -4.19
C LEU A 80 2.18 1.00 -3.66
N ASN A 81 3.25 1.79 -3.70
CA ASN A 81 3.21 3.18 -3.25
C ASN A 81 2.23 4.02 -4.08
N ARG A 82 2.09 3.72 -5.38
CA ARG A 82 1.13 4.41 -6.22
C ARG A 82 -0.32 4.10 -5.82
N TYR A 83 -0.65 2.87 -5.44
CA TYR A 83 -1.97 2.57 -4.88
C TYR A 83 -2.24 3.39 -3.61
N VAL A 84 -1.27 3.42 -2.68
CA VAL A 84 -1.38 4.21 -1.44
C VAL A 84 -1.66 5.68 -1.75
N MET A 85 -0.92 6.26 -2.71
CA MET A 85 -1.14 7.65 -3.13
C MET A 85 -2.55 7.88 -3.71
N LEU A 86 -3.04 6.99 -4.56
CA LEU A 86 -4.38 7.12 -5.16
C LEU A 86 -5.47 7.00 -4.10
N THR A 87 -5.31 6.08 -3.14
CA THR A 87 -6.22 5.96 -1.99
C THR A 87 -6.20 7.22 -1.13
N LYS A 88 -5.01 7.78 -0.83
CA LYS A 88 -4.90 9.04 -0.10
C LYS A 88 -5.56 10.20 -0.84
N LEU A 89 -5.44 10.26 -2.17
CA LEU A 89 -6.09 11.29 -2.98
C LEU A 89 -7.62 11.25 -2.90
N LEU A 90 -8.20 10.07 -2.61
CA LEU A 90 -9.64 9.91 -2.39
C LEU A 90 -10.06 10.08 -0.93
N TYR A 91 -9.11 10.04 0.01
CA TYR A 91 -9.33 10.33 1.42
C TYR A 91 -9.13 11.84 1.60
N ASP A 92 -10.23 12.59 1.61
CA ASP A 92 -10.18 14.02 1.92
C ASP A 92 -9.93 14.19 3.43
N ASP A 93 -8.85 14.89 3.79
CA ASP A 93 -8.43 15.10 5.18
C ASP A 93 -9.27 16.19 5.91
N GLU A 94 -10.39 16.66 5.34
CA GLU A 94 -11.30 17.63 6.02
C GLU A 94 -12.04 17.06 7.25
N ALA A 95 -11.74 15.82 7.67
CA ALA A 95 -12.26 15.26 8.92
C ALA A 95 -11.42 15.60 10.17
N ASP A 96 -10.25 16.25 10.01
CA ASP A 96 -9.34 16.61 11.12
C ASP A 96 -9.44 18.09 11.56
N GLU A 97 -10.47 18.84 11.13
CA GLU A 97 -10.77 20.18 11.70
C GLU A 97 -11.72 20.14 12.93
N VAL A 98 -11.54 19.19 13.84
CA VAL A 98 -12.18 19.25 15.17
C VAL A 98 -11.14 19.14 16.28
N GLU A 99 -10.36 20.20 16.49
CA GLU A 99 -9.78 20.45 17.82
C GLU A 99 -10.90 20.80 18.80
N SER A 100 -11.51 19.78 19.38
CA SER A 100 -12.38 19.89 20.54
C SER A 100 -11.54 20.23 21.78
N PHE A 101 -11.53 21.49 22.19
CA PHE A 101 -11.40 21.85 23.61
C PHE A 101 -12.47 22.85 24.04
N SER A 102 -13.68 22.33 24.24
CA SER A 102 -14.60 22.91 25.21
C SER A 102 -14.01 22.77 26.61
N LYS A 103 -13.23 23.75 27.07
CA LYS A 103 -12.87 23.89 28.48
C LYS A 103 -13.57 25.11 29.08
N ASN A 104 -14.89 25.05 29.16
CA ASN A 104 -15.64 25.85 30.12
C ASN A 104 -15.74 25.09 31.44
N GLN A 105 -15.42 25.78 32.53
CA GLN A 105 -15.41 25.40 33.96
C GLN A 105 -14.13 24.74 34.49
N VAL A 106 -13.37 25.47 35.31
CA VAL A 106 -13.35 25.37 36.80
C VAL A 106 -12.07 26.07 37.34
N HIS A 107 -12.22 27.33 37.75
CA HIS A 107 -11.68 27.99 38.96
C HIS A 107 -12.24 29.42 38.91
N GLY A 108 -13.17 29.87 39.75
CA GLY A 108 -13.30 29.57 41.17
C GLY A 108 -12.45 30.58 41.93
N ASP A 109 -13.10 31.70 42.26
CA ASP A 109 -12.70 32.83 43.14
C ASP A 109 -11.50 33.70 42.78
#